data_AF-A0A844GD84-F1
#
_entry.id   AF-A0A844GD84-F1
#
_cell.length_a   1.000
_cell.length_b   1.000
_cell.length_c   1.000
_cell.angle_alpha   90.00
_cell.angle_beta   90.00
_cell.angle_gamma   90.00
#
_symmetry.space_group_name_H-M   'P 1'
#
loop_
_entity.id
_entity.type
_entity.pdbx_description
1 polymer ?
#
loop_
_entity_poly.entity_id
_entity_poly.type
_entity_poly.pdbx_seq_one_letter_code
_entity_poly.pdbx_strand_id
1 'polypeptide(L)'
;MNPVSDVQPIASECQRVRAEGALSSITLLTDGEVPGQRVPTSSPMVASLLPQRTCAASQWVLESLLPDIRTLAMLLASQRASLDEAASPARFADAADWLAARIAVLGLSHVEVTLSGLAQLDEANRRLAALAQRSRVSLATAAPVLLTRTEAAPSDGRVLRGWAAQPLFDHQTVVNDISSLVQCSLAAHRRCAFRLQHLLAAVVPSHGVRPTLQD
;
A
#
# COMPACT_ATOMS: atom_id res chain seq x y z
N MET A 1 21.94 -6.01 21.70
CA MET A 1 21.22 -6.08 20.42
C MET A 1 22.16 -6.75 19.42
N ASN A 2 21.93 -8.03 19.10
CA ASN A 2 22.86 -8.81 18.30
C ASN A 2 22.29 -8.92 16.88
N PRO A 3 22.79 -8.13 15.91
CA PRO A 3 22.12 -7.93 14.62
C PRO A 3 22.02 -9.21 13.78
N VAL A 4 22.81 -10.23 14.09
CA VAL A 4 22.78 -11.54 13.41
C VAL A 4 21.60 -12.41 13.86
N SER A 5 21.11 -12.22 15.10
CA SER A 5 20.02 -13.03 15.66
C SER A 5 18.64 -12.63 15.12
N ASP A 6 18.47 -11.38 14.68
CA ASP A 6 17.19 -10.86 14.17
C ASP A 6 16.99 -11.17 12.67
N VAL A 7 18.05 -11.52 11.95
CA VAL A 7 18.01 -11.74 10.49
C VAL A 7 17.48 -13.12 10.10
N GLN A 8 17.82 -14.17 10.87
CA GLN A 8 17.32 -15.52 10.62
C GLN A 8 15.80 -15.67 10.72
N PRO A 9 15.11 -15.16 11.76
CA PRO A 9 13.66 -15.27 11.84
C PRO A 9 12.98 -14.54 10.67
N ILE A 10 13.46 -13.35 10.29
CA ILE A 10 12.94 -12.61 9.12
C ILE A 10 13.12 -13.43 7.84
N ALA A 11 14.30 -14.02 7.62
CA ALA A 11 14.56 -14.82 6.42
C ALA A 11 13.65 -16.06 6.32
N SER A 12 13.40 -16.74 7.45
CA SER A 12 12.47 -17.89 7.49
C SER A 12 11.01 -17.47 7.26
N GLU A 13 10.58 -16.35 7.82
CA GLU A 13 9.25 -15.76 7.60
C GLU A 13 9.07 -15.40 6.10
N CYS A 14 10.09 -14.79 5.48
CA CYS A 14 10.08 -14.44 4.07
C CYS A 14 9.94 -15.67 3.17
N GLN A 15 10.70 -16.73 3.45
CA GLN A 15 10.62 -17.99 2.69
C GLN A 15 9.26 -18.63 2.85
N ARG A 16 8.69 -18.61 4.07
CA ARG A 16 7.38 -19.15 4.35
C ARG A 16 6.28 -18.42 3.59
N VAL A 17 6.27 -17.08 3.62
CA VAL A 17 5.30 -16.26 2.87
C VAL A 17 5.39 -16.48 1.36
N ARG A 18 6.59 -16.75 0.84
CA ARG A 18 6.82 -17.06 -0.58
C ARG A 18 6.40 -18.49 -0.95
N ALA A 19 6.46 -19.44 -0.01
CA ALA A 19 6.22 -20.86 -0.25
C ALA A 19 4.82 -21.35 0.13
N GLU A 20 4.21 -20.80 1.18
CA GLU A 20 2.91 -21.20 1.69
C GLU A 20 1.80 -20.42 0.98
N GLY A 21 0.99 -21.11 0.18
CA GLY A 21 -0.18 -20.56 -0.51
C GLY A 21 -1.33 -20.08 0.39
N ALA A 22 -1.06 -19.81 1.68
CA ALA A 22 -2.02 -19.28 2.64
C ALA A 22 -2.29 -17.78 2.46
N LEU A 23 -1.39 -17.04 1.81
CA LEU A 23 -1.55 -15.62 1.54
C LEU A 23 -1.72 -15.33 0.04
N SER A 24 -2.58 -14.36 -0.26
CA SER A 24 -2.79 -13.87 -1.61
C SER A 24 -1.73 -12.84 -1.98
N SER A 25 -0.92 -13.12 -2.99
CA SER A 25 0.04 -12.15 -3.52
C SER A 25 -0.68 -11.06 -4.30
N ILE A 26 -0.31 -9.81 -4.05
CA ILE A 26 -0.82 -8.62 -4.72
C ILE A 26 0.36 -7.88 -5.35
N THR A 27 0.21 -7.49 -6.61
CA THR A 27 1.14 -6.62 -7.32
C THR A 27 0.44 -5.33 -7.68
N LEU A 28 0.90 -4.22 -7.11
CA LEU A 28 0.39 -2.89 -7.38
C LEU A 28 1.34 -2.15 -8.33
N LEU A 29 0.83 -1.69 -9.46
CA LEU A 29 1.50 -0.70 -10.29
C LEU A 29 1.19 0.69 -9.72
N THR A 30 2.21 1.34 -9.17
CA THR A 30 2.05 2.64 -8.51
C THR A 30 1.92 3.76 -9.54
N ASP A 31 1.22 4.83 -9.19
CA ASP A 31 1.03 6.01 -10.05
C ASP A 31 2.28 6.93 -10.15
N GLY A 32 3.44 6.45 -9.70
CA GLY A 32 4.70 7.15 -9.90
C GLY A 32 4.97 8.37 -9.00
N GLU A 33 4.24 8.52 -7.88
CA GLU A 33 4.47 9.55 -6.84
C GLU A 33 5.80 9.36 -6.04
N VAL A 34 6.83 8.81 -6.68
CA VAL A 34 8.15 8.51 -6.11
C VAL A 34 8.95 9.82 -5.95
N PRO A 35 9.67 10.04 -4.84
CA PRO A 35 10.52 11.22 -4.68
C PRO A 35 11.65 11.24 -5.71
N GLY A 36 11.80 12.35 -6.46
CA GLY A 36 13.02 12.70 -7.18
C GLY A 36 13.28 12.03 -8.54
N GLN A 37 12.44 11.12 -9.02
CA GLN A 37 12.64 10.49 -10.33
C GLN A 37 11.74 11.12 -11.41
N ARG A 38 12.37 11.81 -12.37
CA ARG A 38 11.72 12.18 -13.64
C ARG A 38 11.46 10.91 -14.44
N VAL A 39 10.21 10.71 -14.85
CA VAL A 39 9.82 9.62 -15.74
C VAL A 39 10.39 9.90 -17.13
N PRO A 40 11.28 9.05 -17.71
CA PRO A 40 11.51 9.08 -19.14
C PRO A 40 10.21 8.66 -19.84
N THR A 41 9.69 9.55 -20.68
CA THR A 41 8.38 9.52 -21.34
C THR A 41 8.22 8.46 -22.44
N SER A 42 9.16 7.53 -22.58
CA SER A 42 9.23 6.64 -23.75
C SER A 42 9.52 5.18 -23.40
N SER A 43 8.49 4.48 -22.95
CA SER A 43 8.31 3.05 -23.24
C SER A 43 6.90 2.59 -22.84
N PRO A 44 6.27 1.64 -23.56
CA PRO A 44 5.03 1.00 -23.13
C PRO A 44 5.34 0.10 -21.92
N MET A 45 5.52 0.74 -20.77
CA MET A 45 6.11 0.18 -19.56
C MET A 45 5.28 -0.97 -18.98
N VAL A 46 3.95 -0.90 -19.13
CA VAL A 46 3.05 -1.94 -18.67
C VAL A 46 3.27 -3.23 -19.45
N ALA A 47 3.48 -3.14 -20.76
CA ALA A 47 3.69 -4.32 -21.63
C ALA A 47 5.05 -5.00 -21.40
N SER A 48 6.09 -4.29 -20.94
CA SER A 48 7.39 -4.88 -20.60
C SER A 48 7.45 -5.44 -19.17
N LEU A 49 6.63 -4.92 -18.25
CA LEU A 49 6.57 -5.38 -16.86
C LEU A 49 5.68 -6.62 -16.65
N LEU A 50 4.62 -6.77 -17.44
CA LEU A 50 3.65 -7.86 -17.31
C LEU A 50 4.27 -9.26 -17.57
N PRO A 51 5.13 -9.50 -18.59
CA PRO A 51 5.66 -10.84 -18.86
C PRO A 51 6.80 -11.26 -17.91
N GLN A 52 7.51 -10.32 -17.29
CA GLN A 52 8.76 -10.60 -16.57
C GLN A 52 8.58 -10.84 -15.06
N ARG A 53 7.38 -10.61 -14.51
CA ARG A 53 7.15 -10.67 -13.05
C ARG A 53 5.86 -11.35 -12.64
N THR A 54 5.28 -12.16 -13.52
CA THR A 54 4.14 -13.02 -13.18
C THR A 54 4.63 -14.24 -12.40
N CYS A 55 4.66 -14.14 -11.07
CA CYS A 55 4.26 -15.34 -10.32
C CYS A 55 2.82 -15.62 -10.73
N ALA A 56 2.56 -16.82 -11.27
CA ALA A 56 1.29 -17.20 -11.92
C ALA A 56 0.03 -17.03 -11.03
N ALA A 57 0.17 -16.69 -9.75
CA ALA A 57 -0.90 -16.54 -8.78
C ALA A 57 -1.03 -15.11 -8.16
N SER A 58 -0.30 -14.10 -8.67
CA SER A 58 -0.37 -12.73 -8.11
C SER A 58 -1.52 -11.91 -8.72
N GLN A 59 -2.26 -11.18 -7.87
CA GLN A 59 -3.34 -10.28 -8.27
C GLN A 59 -2.78 -8.90 -8.64
N TRP A 60 -2.89 -8.51 -9.92
CA TRP A 60 -2.36 -7.23 -10.39
C TRP A 60 -3.42 -6.13 -10.38
N VAL A 61 -3.04 -4.95 -9.89
CA VAL A 61 -3.92 -3.78 -9.79
C VAL A 61 -3.17 -2.47 -10.09
N LEU A 62 -3.91 -1.46 -10.57
CA LEU A 62 -3.43 -0.11 -10.86
C LEU A 62 -3.80 0.84 -9.72
N GLU A 63 -2.81 1.54 -9.17
CA GLU A 63 -3.04 2.52 -8.11
C GLU A 63 -3.94 3.68 -8.56
N SER A 64 -3.84 4.09 -9.83
CA SER A 64 -4.67 5.17 -10.40
C SER A 64 -6.17 4.85 -10.43
N LEU A 65 -6.55 3.57 -10.31
CA LEU A 65 -7.94 3.10 -10.22
C LEU A 65 -8.35 2.77 -8.78
N LEU A 66 -7.51 3.07 -7.79
CA LEU A 66 -7.73 2.86 -6.37
C LEU A 66 -7.65 4.20 -5.63
N PRO A 67 -8.63 5.12 -5.82
CA PRO A 67 -8.60 6.45 -5.20
C PRO A 67 -8.56 6.39 -3.67
N ASP A 68 -8.98 5.26 -3.08
CA ASP A 68 -8.94 5.00 -1.64
C ASP A 68 -7.52 5.14 -1.06
N ILE A 69 -6.50 4.73 -1.82
CA ILE A 69 -5.09 4.86 -1.43
C ILE A 69 -4.73 6.34 -1.28
N ARG A 70 -5.09 7.16 -2.28
CA ARG A 70 -4.83 8.60 -2.22
C ARG A 70 -5.60 9.27 -1.09
N THR A 71 -6.87 8.94 -0.89
CA THR A 71 -7.66 9.49 0.21
C THR A 71 -7.04 9.20 1.57
N LEU A 72 -6.61 7.95 1.81
CA LEU A 72 -5.97 7.59 3.08
C LEU A 72 -4.58 8.23 3.24
N ALA A 73 -3.79 8.33 2.18
CA ALA A 73 -2.49 9.00 2.22
C ALA A 73 -2.64 10.49 2.60
N MET A 74 -3.63 11.18 2.02
CA MET A 74 -3.93 12.57 2.38
C MET A 74 -4.44 12.68 3.83
N LEU A 75 -5.25 11.73 4.29
CA LEU A 75 -5.71 11.70 5.69
C LEU A 75 -4.56 11.45 6.67
N LEU A 76 -3.58 10.62 6.33
CA LEU A 76 -2.39 10.41 7.16
C LEU A 76 -1.52 11.68 7.19
N ALA A 77 -1.31 12.30 6.03
CA ALA A 77 -0.57 13.54 5.92
C ALA A 77 -1.21 14.69 6.73
N SER A 78 -2.55 14.83 6.66
CA SER A 78 -3.27 15.90 7.37
C SER A 78 -3.19 15.77 8.89
N GLN A 79 -2.96 14.56 9.41
CA GLN A 79 -2.79 14.33 10.84
C GLN A 79 -1.46 14.83 11.38
N ARG A 80 -0.48 15.03 10.49
CA ARG A 80 0.85 15.52 10.83
C ARG A 80 1.00 17.02 10.55
N ALA A 81 0.22 17.54 9.61
CA ALA A 81 0.21 18.96 9.27
C ALA A 81 -0.18 19.78 10.52
N SER A 82 0.71 20.68 10.93
CA SER A 82 0.42 21.64 11.99
C SER A 82 -0.28 22.84 11.39
N LEU A 83 -1.40 23.28 11.97
CA LEU A 83 -2.17 24.44 11.49
C LEU A 83 -1.39 25.76 11.59
N ASP A 84 -0.26 25.76 12.30
CA ASP A 84 0.64 26.90 12.50
C ASP A 84 1.69 27.05 11.37
N GLU A 85 1.75 26.13 10.40
CA GLU A 85 2.65 26.29 9.24
C GLU A 85 2.11 27.36 8.28
N ALA A 86 2.83 28.49 8.21
CA ALA A 86 2.45 29.67 7.42
C ALA A 86 2.45 29.46 5.88
N ALA A 87 2.92 28.31 5.38
CA ALA A 87 2.94 27.98 3.96
C ALA A 87 2.50 26.52 3.75
N SER A 88 1.57 26.31 2.80
CA SER A 88 1.20 24.96 2.38
C SER A 88 2.42 24.25 1.78
N PRO A 89 2.77 23.03 2.24
CA PRO A 89 3.97 22.36 1.79
C PRO A 89 3.89 22.03 0.29
N ALA A 90 5.03 22.10 -0.40
CA ALA A 90 5.12 21.75 -1.82
C ALA A 90 4.66 20.30 -2.10
N ARG A 91 4.72 19.42 -1.10
CA ARG A 91 4.13 18.08 -1.10
C ARG A 91 3.46 17.83 0.24
N PHE A 92 2.17 17.53 0.19
CA PHE A 92 1.40 17.28 1.39
C PHE A 92 1.67 15.90 2.01
N ALA A 93 1.67 14.85 1.19
CA ALA A 93 2.01 13.48 1.61
C ALA A 93 3.40 13.06 1.12
N ASP A 94 4.11 12.31 1.97
CA ASP A 94 5.41 11.74 1.64
C ASP A 94 5.34 10.22 1.36
N ALA A 95 6.48 9.61 1.03
CA ALA A 95 6.56 8.20 0.64
C ALA A 95 6.07 7.21 1.72
N ALA A 96 6.16 7.58 2.99
CA ALA A 96 5.67 6.75 4.08
C ALA A 96 4.14 6.85 4.24
N ASP A 97 3.53 8.01 3.93
CA ASP A 97 2.05 8.15 3.89
C ASP A 97 1.47 7.25 2.80
N TRP A 98 2.08 7.29 1.62
CA TRP A 98 1.68 6.46 0.49
C TRP A 98 1.85 4.97 0.79
N LEU A 99 2.97 4.55 1.39
CA LEU A 99 3.19 3.15 1.75
C LEU A 99 2.21 2.68 2.83
N ALA A 100 1.97 3.49 3.87
CA ALA A 100 0.98 3.20 4.90
C ALA A 100 -0.42 3.04 4.31
N ALA A 101 -0.83 3.95 3.42
CA ALA A 101 -2.12 3.88 2.75
C ALA A 101 -2.27 2.60 1.91
N ARG A 102 -1.23 2.23 1.14
CA ARG A 102 -1.20 0.99 0.35
C ARG A 102 -1.34 -0.24 1.24
N ILE A 103 -0.62 -0.29 2.37
CA ILE A 103 -0.71 -1.40 3.34
C ILE A 103 -2.14 -1.54 3.87
N ALA A 104 -2.74 -0.44 4.36
CA ALA A 104 -4.05 -0.49 4.99
C ALA A 104 -5.18 -0.79 3.99
N VAL A 105 -5.21 -0.12 2.84
CA VAL A 105 -6.27 -0.27 1.84
C VAL A 105 -6.22 -1.65 1.19
N LEU A 106 -5.02 -2.12 0.81
CA LEU A 106 -4.84 -3.44 0.21
C LEU A 106 -4.84 -4.56 1.25
N GLY A 107 -4.79 -4.24 2.55
CA GLY A 107 -4.83 -5.22 3.65
C GLY A 107 -3.58 -6.10 3.67
N LEU A 108 -2.43 -5.50 3.39
CA LEU A 108 -1.16 -6.21 3.30
C LEU A 108 -0.66 -6.57 4.70
N SER A 109 -0.32 -7.85 4.90
CA SER A 109 0.42 -8.31 6.07
C SER A 109 1.93 -8.31 5.81
N HIS A 110 2.34 -8.37 4.55
CA HIS A 110 3.75 -8.39 4.16
C HIS A 110 3.98 -7.53 2.91
N VAL A 111 5.15 -6.91 2.83
CA VAL A 111 5.54 -6.06 1.70
C VAL A 111 6.97 -6.34 1.29
N GLU A 112 7.22 -6.46 -0.02
CA GLU A 112 8.57 -6.54 -0.54
C GLU A 112 9.32 -5.22 -0.39
N VAL A 113 10.48 -5.28 0.25
CA VAL A 113 11.32 -4.11 0.48
C VAL A 113 12.80 -4.45 0.28
N THR A 114 13.56 -3.46 -0.18
CA THR A 114 15.03 -3.51 -0.13
C THR A 114 15.52 -3.08 1.26
N LEU A 115 16.78 -3.34 1.57
CA LEU A 115 17.39 -2.87 2.84
C LEU A 115 17.24 -1.35 3.04
N SER A 116 17.39 -0.56 1.97
CA SER A 116 17.22 0.90 2.04
C SER A 116 15.76 1.33 2.24
N GLY A 117 14.79 0.45 1.95
CA GLY A 117 13.36 0.70 2.13
C GLY A 117 12.83 0.38 3.52
N LEU A 118 13.61 -0.28 4.39
CA LEU A 118 13.17 -0.68 5.73
C LEU A 118 12.74 0.52 6.59
N ALA A 119 13.53 1.59 6.60
CA ALA A 119 13.19 2.80 7.38
C ALA A 119 11.86 3.44 6.93
N GLN A 120 11.55 3.38 5.63
CA GLN A 120 10.27 3.87 5.11
C GLN A 120 9.11 2.96 5.55
N LEU A 121 9.30 1.64 5.56
CA LEU A 121 8.30 0.69 6.07
C LEU A 121 8.05 0.88 7.56
N ASP A 122 9.09 1.09 8.37
CA ASP A 122 8.96 1.35 9.81
C ASP A 122 8.17 2.64 10.08
N GLU A 123 8.46 3.72 9.35
CA GLU A 123 7.70 4.96 9.44
C GLU A 123 6.24 4.76 8.99
N ALA A 124 5.99 4.03 7.91
CA ALA A 124 4.64 3.70 7.45
C ALA A 124 3.84 2.93 8.53
N ASN A 125 4.45 1.91 9.12
CA ASN A 125 3.85 1.12 10.20
C ASN A 125 3.58 1.98 11.45
N ARG A 126 4.50 2.89 11.81
CA ARG A 126 4.28 3.83 12.92
C ARG A 126 3.08 4.74 12.68
N ARG A 127 2.89 5.23 11.45
CA ARG A 127 1.73 6.08 11.10
C ARG A 127 0.42 5.30 11.16
N LEU A 128 0.41 4.05 10.71
CA LEU A 128 -0.75 3.18 10.86
C LEU A 128 -1.10 2.92 12.32
N ALA A 129 -0.10 2.66 13.16
CA ALA A 129 -0.30 2.46 14.59
C ALA A 129 -0.86 3.72 15.28
N ALA A 130 -0.33 4.90 14.95
CA ALA A 130 -0.83 6.16 15.49
C ALA A 130 -2.28 6.44 15.06
N LEU A 131 -2.62 6.17 13.79
CA LEU A 131 -3.98 6.27 13.29
C LEU A 131 -4.92 5.31 14.05
N ALA A 132 -4.54 4.04 14.15
CA ALA A 132 -5.29 3.00 14.86
C ALA A 132 -5.57 3.37 16.31
N GLN A 133 -4.56 3.88 17.03
CA GLN A 133 -4.70 4.28 18.42
C GLN A 133 -5.72 5.41 18.59
N ARG A 134 -5.70 6.40 17.68
CA ARG A 134 -6.61 7.55 17.73
C ARG A 134 -8.05 7.19 17.37
N SER A 135 -8.25 6.38 16.34
CA SER A 135 -9.58 5.97 15.87
C SER A 135 -10.13 4.74 16.60
N ARG A 136 -9.36 4.15 17.52
CA ARG A 136 -9.71 2.93 18.27
C ARG A 136 -10.07 1.76 17.34
N VAL A 137 -9.43 1.67 16.19
CA VAL A 137 -9.55 0.54 15.26
C VAL A 137 -8.26 -0.25 15.21
N SER A 138 -8.37 -1.55 14.94
CA SER A 138 -7.21 -2.39 14.70
C SER A 138 -6.76 -2.24 13.24
N LEU A 139 -5.61 -1.61 13.01
CA LEU A 139 -4.93 -1.62 11.71
C LEU A 139 -3.75 -2.58 11.77
N ALA A 140 -3.66 -3.45 10.76
CA ALA A 140 -2.50 -4.31 10.61
C ALA A 140 -1.29 -3.49 10.12
N THR A 141 -0.14 -3.75 10.72
CA THR A 141 1.18 -3.36 10.20
C THR A 141 1.69 -4.43 9.25
N ALA A 142 2.55 -4.06 8.31
CA ALA A 142 3.15 -5.02 7.39
C ALA A 142 4.58 -5.42 7.81
N ALA A 143 4.89 -6.71 7.73
CA ALA A 143 6.24 -7.23 7.91
C ALA A 143 7.05 -7.13 6.60
N PRO A 144 8.38 -6.91 6.67
CA PRO A 144 9.22 -6.84 5.49
C PRO A 144 9.46 -8.22 4.86
N VAL A 145 9.43 -8.28 3.54
CA VAL A 145 10.00 -9.38 2.75
C VAL A 145 11.21 -8.85 2.00
N LEU A 146 12.41 -9.27 2.41
CA LEU A 146 13.66 -8.72 1.89
C LEU A 146 13.96 -9.23 0.48
N LEU A 147 14.07 -8.31 -0.48
CA LEU A 147 14.58 -8.60 -1.81
C LEU A 147 16.10 -8.72 -1.77
N THR A 148 16.63 -9.86 -2.22
CA THR A 148 18.08 -9.98 -2.47
C THR A 148 18.43 -9.23 -3.76
N ARG A 149 19.61 -8.60 -3.80
CA ARG A 149 20.03 -7.70 -4.89
C ARG A 149 19.95 -8.33 -6.29
N THR A 150 20.00 -9.66 -6.38
CA THR A 150 19.90 -10.42 -7.64
C THR A 150 18.45 -10.50 -8.18
N GLU A 151 17.44 -10.37 -7.31
CA GLU A 151 16.01 -10.29 -7.67
C GLU A 151 15.55 -8.83 -7.87
N ALA A 152 16.36 -7.87 -7.42
CA ALA A 152 16.10 -6.44 -7.51
C ALA A 152 16.43 -5.88 -8.91
N ALA A 153 15.72 -6.33 -9.94
CA ALA A 153 15.60 -5.54 -11.18
C ALA A 153 14.92 -4.20 -10.83
N PRO A 154 15.35 -3.06 -11.42
CA PRO A 154 15.27 -1.73 -10.82
C PRO A 154 13.87 -1.46 -10.29
N SER A 155 13.74 -1.48 -8.97
CA SER A 155 12.56 -0.99 -8.28
C SER A 155 12.62 0.53 -8.36
N ASP A 156 12.24 1.10 -9.50
CA ASP A 156 12.06 2.55 -9.72
C ASP A 156 10.89 3.12 -8.88
N GLY A 157 10.54 2.46 -7.78
CA GLY A 157 9.35 2.74 -6.97
C GLY A 157 8.02 2.48 -7.69
N ARG A 158 8.04 1.94 -8.91
CA ARG A 158 6.86 1.82 -9.79
C ARG A 158 6.00 0.57 -9.54
N VAL A 159 6.56 -0.45 -8.91
CA VAL A 159 5.84 -1.69 -8.58
C VAL A 159 6.03 -1.97 -7.10
N LEU A 160 4.92 -2.12 -6.39
CA LEU A 160 4.88 -2.63 -5.02
C LEU A 160 4.34 -4.06 -5.05
N ARG A 161 5.02 -4.99 -4.37
CA ARG A 161 4.51 -6.34 -4.15
C ARG A 161 4.27 -6.55 -2.67
N GLY A 162 3.18 -7.24 -2.36
CA GLY A 162 2.84 -7.59 -1.00
C GLY A 162 1.93 -8.80 -0.95
N TRP A 163 1.59 -9.19 0.27
CA TRP A 163 0.73 -10.33 0.53
C TRP A 163 -0.36 -9.92 1.50
N ALA A 164 -1.57 -10.39 1.25
CA ALA A 164 -2.73 -10.20 2.10
C ALA A 164 -3.31 -11.54 2.52
N ALA A 165 -3.91 -11.59 3.71
CA ALA A 165 -4.62 -12.79 4.19
C ALA A 165 -5.87 -13.11 3.35
N GLN A 166 -6.43 -12.09 2.71
CA GLN A 166 -7.60 -12.23 1.85
C GLN A 166 -7.30 -11.64 0.48
N PRO A 167 -7.75 -12.30 -0.61
CA PRO A 167 -7.62 -11.75 -1.94
C PRO A 167 -8.41 -10.44 -2.08
N LEU A 168 -8.02 -9.61 -3.06
CA LEU A 168 -8.77 -8.39 -3.41
C LEU A 168 -10.04 -8.73 -4.20
N PHE A 169 -10.01 -9.83 -4.95
CA PHE A 169 -11.11 -10.37 -5.74
C PHE A 169 -10.98 -11.89 -5.90
N ASP A 170 -12.10 -12.57 -6.07
CA ASP A 170 -12.20 -14.04 -5.96
C ASP A 170 -11.58 -14.81 -7.13
N HIS A 171 -11.41 -14.17 -8.29
CA HIS A 171 -10.92 -14.82 -9.51
C HIS A 171 -9.44 -14.58 -9.73
N GLN A 172 -8.66 -15.64 -9.96
CA GLN A 172 -7.33 -15.51 -10.53
C GLN A 172 -7.45 -15.17 -12.02
N THR A 173 -7.60 -13.88 -12.31
CA THR A 173 -7.55 -13.40 -13.69
C THR A 173 -6.10 -13.31 -14.11
N VAL A 174 -5.71 -14.06 -15.14
CA VAL A 174 -4.38 -13.91 -15.75
C VAL A 174 -4.36 -12.56 -16.46
N VAL A 175 -3.52 -11.65 -15.99
CA VAL A 175 -3.38 -10.32 -16.59
C VAL A 175 -2.44 -10.42 -17.79
N ASN A 176 -3.04 -10.53 -18.98
CA ASN A 176 -2.34 -10.63 -20.25
C ASN A 176 -2.31 -9.31 -21.02
N ASP A 177 -3.18 -8.36 -20.67
CA ASP A 177 -3.31 -7.06 -21.33
C ASP A 177 -3.75 -5.96 -20.35
N ILE A 178 -3.78 -4.72 -20.85
CA ILE A 178 -4.20 -3.54 -20.08
C ILE A 178 -5.67 -3.63 -19.69
N SER A 179 -6.54 -4.16 -20.57
CA SER A 179 -7.98 -4.28 -20.31
C SER A 179 -8.27 -5.16 -19.10
N SER A 180 -7.62 -6.33 -19.02
CA SER A 180 -7.72 -7.26 -17.89
C SER A 180 -7.18 -6.63 -16.61
N LEU A 181 -6.10 -5.85 -16.70
CA LEU A 181 -5.53 -5.11 -15.57
C LEU A 181 -6.51 -4.04 -15.04
N VAL A 182 -7.15 -3.29 -15.93
CA VAL A 182 -8.19 -2.32 -15.57
C VAL A 182 -9.37 -3.01 -14.90
N GLN A 183 -9.86 -4.12 -15.46
CA GLN A 183 -10.97 -4.89 -14.88
C GLN A 183 -10.64 -5.41 -13.48
N CYS A 184 -9.44 -5.97 -13.28
CA CYS A 184 -8.97 -6.42 -11.96
C CYS A 184 -8.91 -5.26 -10.96
N SER A 185 -8.44 -4.09 -11.40
CA SER A 185 -8.36 -2.90 -10.55
C SER A 185 -9.73 -2.38 -10.13
N LEU A 186 -10.71 -2.38 -11.05
CA LEU A 186 -12.10 -2.02 -10.75
C LEU A 186 -12.76 -3.01 -9.80
N ALA A 187 -12.47 -4.31 -9.94
CA ALA A 187 -12.94 -5.33 -9.01
C ALA A 187 -12.34 -5.11 -7.60
N ALA A 188 -11.04 -4.88 -7.53
CA ALA A 188 -10.33 -4.60 -6.28
C ALA A 188 -10.81 -3.31 -5.59
N HIS A 189 -11.18 -2.28 -6.35
CA HIS A 189 -11.65 -1.00 -5.81
C HIS A 189 -12.82 -1.17 -4.85
N ARG A 190 -13.78 -2.08 -5.12
CA ARG A 190 -14.92 -2.32 -4.20
C ARG A 190 -14.47 -2.74 -2.81
N ARG A 191 -13.48 -3.63 -2.73
CA ARG A 191 -12.92 -4.10 -1.45
C ARG A 191 -12.12 -3.00 -0.75
N CYS A 192 -11.36 -2.23 -1.52
CA CYS A 192 -10.58 -1.10 -1.05
C CYS A 192 -11.47 0.00 -0.46
N ALA A 193 -12.53 0.38 -1.18
CA ALA A 193 -13.53 1.35 -0.75
C ALA A 193 -14.25 0.90 0.52
N PHE A 194 -14.65 -0.37 0.60
CA PHE A 194 -15.27 -0.93 1.80
C PHE A 194 -14.35 -0.82 3.03
N ARG A 195 -13.07 -1.19 2.89
CA ARG A 195 -12.08 -1.05 3.97
C ARG A 195 -11.89 0.40 4.39
N LEU A 196 -11.72 1.31 3.42
CA LEU A 196 -11.56 2.72 3.70
C LEU A 196 -12.78 3.30 4.42
N GLN A 197 -14.00 2.99 3.97
CA GLN A 197 -15.24 3.44 4.62
C GLN A 197 -15.30 2.99 6.09
N HIS A 198 -14.94 1.74 6.38
CA HIS A 198 -14.86 1.24 7.75
C HIS A 198 -13.84 2.02 8.60
N LEU A 199 -12.70 2.40 8.02
CA LEU A 199 -11.70 3.22 8.71
C LEU A 199 -12.20 4.65 8.93
N LEU A 200 -12.77 5.28 7.90
CA LEU A 200 -13.27 6.65 7.99
C LEU A 200 -14.43 6.78 8.98
N ALA A 201 -15.33 5.79 9.06
CA ALA A 201 -16.42 5.76 10.02
C ALA A 201 -15.92 5.78 11.48
N ALA A 202 -14.71 5.27 11.74
CA ALA A 202 -14.10 5.31 13.06
C ALA A 202 -13.23 6.56 13.31
N VAL A 203 -12.72 7.19 12.25
CA VAL A 203 -11.86 8.38 12.35
C VAL A 203 -12.67 9.67 12.42
N VAL A 204 -13.79 9.76 11.70
CA VAL A 204 -14.67 10.94 11.69
C VAL A 204 -15.74 10.73 12.76
N PRO A 205 -15.68 11.42 13.91
CA PRO A 205 -16.79 11.34 14.86
C PRO A 205 -18.06 11.82 14.15
N SER A 206 -19.14 11.05 14.28
CA SER A 206 -20.46 11.48 13.84
C SER A 206 -20.78 12.79 14.58
N HIS A 207 -20.52 13.93 13.95
CA HIS A 207 -21.03 15.19 14.45
C HIS A 207 -22.54 15.08 14.34
N GLY A 208 -23.17 14.74 15.46
CA GLY A 208 -24.60 14.81 15.62
C GLY A 208 -25.02 16.24 15.31
N VAL A 209 -25.49 16.46 14.09
CA VAL A 209 -26.31 17.61 13.76
C VAL A 209 -27.57 17.44 14.61
N ARG A 210 -27.57 18.06 15.80
CA ARG A 210 -28.83 18.34 16.48
C ARG A 210 -29.58 19.31 15.56
N PRO A 211 -30.75 18.96 15.02
CA PRO A 211 -31.60 19.96 14.40
C PRO A 211 -32.04 20.90 15.53
N THR A 212 -31.46 22.09 15.60
CA THR A 212 -32.09 23.21 16.27
C THR A 212 -33.29 23.62 15.42
N LEU A 213 -34.40 22.93 15.62
CA LEU A 213 -35.71 23.51 15.39
C LEU A 213 -35.88 24.54 16.51
N GLN A 214 -35.69 25.82 16.17
CA GLN A 214 -36.21 26.92 16.96
C GLN A 214 -37.59 27.28 16.39
N ASP A 215 -38.51 27.49 17.33
CA ASP A 215 -39.94 27.72 17.21
C ASP A 215 -40.33 28.94 16.35
#